data_AF-A0A8C4X510-F1
#
_entry.id   AF-A0A8C4X510-F1
#
_cell.length_a   1.000
_cell.length_b   1.000
_cell.length_c   1.000
_cell.angle_alpha   90.00
_cell.angle_beta   90.00
_cell.angle_gamma   90.00
#
_symmetry.space_group_name_H-M   'P 1'
#
loop_
_entity.id
_entity.type
_entity.pdbx_description
1 polymer ?
#
loop_
_entity_poly.entity_id
_entity_poly.type
_entity_poly.pdbx_seq_one_letter_code
_entity_poly.pdbx_strand_id
1 'polypeptide(L)'
;MAPNECMASLETAAEHERILRELESTDSNCIGPTLRSVYDGLEHGHFMDKLEARIRNHDREIEKMCNFHYQGFVDSITELLKVRAEAQKLKNRVIDTNTRLQNDGKEVRFHELKKCRLQQRNIASTIDKLTLCLPGIFYYTFTLMSHVVCALFKH
;
A
#
# COMPACT_ATOMS: atom_id res chain seq x y z
N MET A 1 -68.69 -7.78 -29.24
CA MET A 1 -67.69 -7.62 -28.16
C MET A 1 -68.38 -6.91 -27.01
N ALA A 2 -68.72 -7.61 -25.93
CA ALA A 2 -69.50 -7.04 -24.84
C ALA A 2 -68.60 -6.24 -23.87
N PRO A 3 -69.09 -5.17 -23.23
CA PRO A 3 -68.31 -4.35 -22.29
C PRO A 3 -67.74 -5.14 -21.09
N ASN A 4 -68.41 -6.22 -20.67
CA ASN A 4 -68.03 -7.01 -19.50
C ASN A 4 -66.76 -7.86 -19.70
N GLU A 5 -66.47 -8.32 -20.93
CA GLU A 5 -65.26 -9.13 -21.20
C GLU A 5 -63.98 -8.29 -21.13
N CYS A 6 -64.07 -7.01 -21.51
CA CYS A 6 -62.97 -6.06 -21.43
C CYS A 6 -62.55 -5.77 -19.98
N MET A 7 -63.51 -5.57 -19.07
CA MET A 7 -63.20 -5.32 -17.65
C MET A 7 -62.57 -6.54 -16.97
N ALA A 8 -63.08 -7.75 -17.23
CA ALA A 8 -62.52 -8.98 -16.66
C ALA A 8 -61.05 -9.22 -17.08
N SER A 9 -60.71 -8.94 -18.35
CA SER A 9 -59.32 -9.05 -18.82
C SER A 9 -58.35 -8.03 -18.20
N LEU A 10 -58.86 -6.85 -17.80
CA LEU A 10 -58.05 -5.83 -17.14
C LEU A 10 -57.76 -6.19 -15.68
N GLU A 11 -58.72 -6.80 -15.00
CA GLU A 11 -58.59 -7.28 -13.62
C GLU A 11 -57.59 -8.44 -13.52
N THR A 12 -57.64 -9.42 -14.42
CA THR A 12 -56.66 -10.53 -14.44
C THR A 12 -55.25 -10.05 -14.78
N ALA A 13 -55.12 -9.08 -15.68
CA ALA A 13 -53.83 -8.47 -16.01
C ALA A 13 -53.20 -7.73 -14.83
N ALA A 14 -54.02 -7.03 -14.02
CA ALA A 14 -53.57 -6.32 -12.83
C ALA A 14 -53.17 -7.27 -11.70
N GLU A 15 -53.91 -8.37 -11.51
CA GLU A 15 -53.57 -9.40 -10.53
C GLU A 15 -52.25 -10.10 -10.88
N HIS A 16 -52.03 -10.45 -12.15
CA HIS A 16 -50.75 -11.01 -12.59
C HIS A 16 -49.56 -10.08 -12.28
N GLU A 17 -49.73 -8.76 -12.42
CA GLU A 17 -48.67 -7.80 -12.06
C GLU A 17 -48.45 -7.72 -10.55
N ARG A 18 -49.51 -7.81 -9.75
CA ARG A 18 -49.43 -7.87 -8.28
C ARG A 18 -48.61 -9.08 -7.83
N ILE A 19 -48.90 -10.25 -8.41
CA ILE A 19 -48.22 -11.51 -8.11
C ILE A 19 -46.74 -11.46 -8.51
N LEU A 20 -46.41 -10.89 -9.68
CA LEU A 20 -45.02 -10.73 -10.10
C LEU A 20 -44.24 -9.84 -9.12
N ARG A 21 -44.84 -8.76 -8.61
CA ARG A 21 -44.19 -7.92 -7.58
C ARG A 21 -44.00 -8.62 -6.25
N GLU A 22 -44.95 -9.49 -5.88
CA GLU A 22 -44.85 -10.30 -4.67
C GLU A 22 -43.72 -11.33 -4.79
N LEU A 23 -43.56 -11.97 -5.96
CA LEU A 23 -42.44 -12.86 -6.28
C LEU A 23 -41.08 -12.15 -6.32
N GLU A 24 -41.06 -10.88 -6.71
CA GLU A 24 -39.85 -10.03 -6.69
C GLU A 24 -39.49 -9.53 -5.28
N SER A 25 -40.40 -9.67 -4.31
CA SER A 25 -40.14 -9.28 -2.93
C SER A 25 -39.30 -10.33 -2.20
N THR A 26 -38.52 -9.90 -1.21
CA THR A 26 -37.78 -10.80 -0.32
C THR A 26 -38.67 -11.56 0.68
N ASP A 27 -39.96 -11.24 0.76
CA ASP A 27 -40.91 -11.87 1.68
C ASP A 27 -41.48 -13.16 1.09
N SER A 28 -40.79 -14.27 1.37
CA SER A 28 -41.16 -15.60 0.84
C SER A 28 -42.45 -16.21 1.42
N ASN A 29 -43.03 -15.61 2.47
CA ASN A 29 -44.12 -16.19 3.26
C ASN A 29 -45.45 -16.31 2.51
N CYS A 30 -45.64 -15.51 1.46
CA CYS A 30 -46.87 -15.47 0.67
C CYS A 30 -46.76 -16.14 -0.71
N ILE A 31 -45.56 -16.57 -1.11
CA ILE A 31 -45.31 -17.19 -2.42
C ILE A 31 -46.13 -18.47 -2.60
N GLY A 32 -46.20 -19.32 -1.57
CA GLY A 32 -46.92 -20.60 -1.64
C GLY A 32 -48.44 -20.45 -1.91
N PRO A 33 -49.17 -19.67 -1.09
CA PRO A 33 -50.58 -19.36 -1.34
C PRO A 33 -50.84 -18.67 -2.67
N THR A 34 -50.00 -17.70 -3.05
CA THR A 34 -50.16 -16.95 -4.30
C THR A 34 -49.97 -17.84 -5.53
N LEU A 35 -48.96 -18.72 -5.54
CA LEU A 35 -48.78 -19.68 -6.64
C LEU A 35 -49.93 -20.68 -6.75
N ARG A 36 -50.49 -21.15 -5.64
CA ARG A 36 -51.65 -22.04 -5.66
C ARG A 36 -52.86 -21.37 -6.31
N SER A 37 -53.11 -20.09 -6.00
CA SER A 37 -54.18 -19.30 -6.64
C SER A 37 -54.00 -19.13 -8.15
N VAL A 38 -52.77 -19.07 -8.65
CA VAL A 38 -52.48 -19.00 -10.10
C VAL A 38 -52.74 -20.34 -10.78
N TYR A 39 -52.28 -21.45 -10.19
CA TYR A 39 -52.44 -22.79 -10.74
C TYR A 39 -53.88 -23.32 -10.69
N ASP A 40 -54.66 -22.90 -9.69
CA ASP A 40 -56.08 -23.22 -9.59
C ASP A 40 -56.93 -22.41 -10.60
N GLY A 41 -56.35 -21.39 -11.24
CA GLY A 41 -56.97 -20.55 -12.27
C GLY A 41 -56.86 -21.12 -13.70
N LEU A 42 -57.87 -20.85 -14.55
CA LEU A 42 -57.88 -21.27 -15.96
C LEU A 42 -56.85 -20.51 -16.84
N GLU A 43 -56.29 -19.40 -16.36
CA GLU A 43 -55.37 -18.53 -17.13
C GLU A 43 -53.88 -18.69 -16.77
N HIS A 44 -53.49 -19.74 -16.06
CA HIS A 44 -52.10 -19.98 -15.63
C HIS A 44 -51.07 -19.90 -16.75
N GLY A 45 -51.41 -20.33 -17.98
CA GLY A 45 -50.53 -20.21 -19.15
C GLY A 45 -50.13 -18.76 -19.47
N HIS A 46 -51.09 -17.83 -19.41
CA HIS A 46 -50.83 -16.40 -19.63
C HIS A 46 -49.96 -15.78 -18.54
N PHE A 47 -50.12 -16.24 -17.29
CA PHE A 47 -49.25 -15.82 -16.21
C PHE A 47 -47.81 -16.32 -16.43
N MET A 48 -47.62 -17.58 -16.82
CA MET A 48 -46.29 -18.14 -17.11
C MET A 48 -45.59 -17.40 -18.24
N ASP A 49 -46.31 -17.04 -19.32
CA ASP A 49 -45.77 -16.22 -20.40
C ASP A 49 -45.31 -14.83 -19.92
N LYS A 50 -46.10 -14.20 -19.02
CA LYS A 50 -45.75 -12.93 -18.38
C LYS A 50 -44.53 -13.05 -17.46
N LEU A 51 -44.45 -14.11 -16.66
CA LEU A 51 -43.33 -14.39 -15.77
C LEU A 51 -42.04 -14.59 -16.58
N GLU A 52 -42.11 -15.38 -17.63
CA GLU A 52 -40.99 -15.60 -18.55
C GLU A 52 -40.54 -14.29 -19.23
N ALA A 53 -41.48 -13.43 -19.64
CA ALA A 53 -41.16 -12.11 -20.16
C ALA A 53 -40.46 -11.22 -19.11
N ARG A 54 -40.89 -11.31 -17.84
CA ARG A 54 -40.27 -10.59 -16.72
C ARG A 54 -38.85 -11.06 -16.44
N ILE A 55 -38.62 -12.38 -16.43
CA ILE A 55 -37.29 -12.99 -16.28
C ILE A 55 -36.35 -12.49 -17.38
N ARG A 56 -36.76 -12.60 -18.65
CA ARG A 56 -35.95 -12.10 -19.79
C ARG A 56 -35.67 -10.61 -19.72
N ASN A 57 -36.58 -9.81 -19.17
CA ASN A 57 -36.36 -8.39 -18.97
C ASN A 57 -35.29 -8.14 -17.90
N HIS A 58 -35.33 -8.87 -16.79
CA HIS A 58 -34.29 -8.79 -15.75
C HIS A 58 -32.94 -9.25 -16.26
N ASP A 59 -32.86 -10.34 -17.03
CA ASP A 59 -31.60 -10.80 -17.63
C ASP A 59 -30.96 -9.70 -18.51
N ARG A 60 -31.76 -8.99 -19.30
CA ARG A 60 -31.28 -7.87 -20.12
C ARG A 60 -30.78 -6.70 -19.28
N GLU A 61 -31.47 -6.35 -18.21
CA GLU A 61 -31.02 -5.26 -17.32
C GLU A 61 -29.76 -5.65 -16.54
N ILE A 62 -29.62 -6.91 -16.12
CA ILE A 62 -28.39 -7.46 -15.53
C ILE A 62 -27.24 -7.35 -16.53
N GLU A 63 -27.42 -7.84 -17.76
CA GLU A 63 -26.40 -7.80 -18.81
C GLU A 63 -25.98 -6.36 -19.12
N LYS A 64 -26.94 -5.44 -19.22
CA LYS A 64 -26.68 -4.01 -19.43
C LYS A 64 -25.87 -3.41 -18.29
N MET A 65 -26.18 -3.76 -17.05
CA MET A 65 -25.48 -3.22 -15.89
C MET A 65 -24.06 -3.81 -15.78
N CYS A 66 -23.90 -5.11 -16.07
CA CYS A 66 -22.58 -5.74 -16.19
C CYS A 66 -21.74 -5.09 -17.29
N ASN A 67 -22.31 -4.88 -18.48
CA ASN A 67 -21.61 -4.24 -19.60
C ASN A 67 -21.21 -2.79 -19.29
N PHE A 68 -22.09 -2.03 -18.62
CA PHE A 68 -21.80 -0.66 -18.20
C PHE A 68 -20.59 -0.58 -17.26
N HIS A 69 -20.46 -1.54 -16.33
CA HIS A 69 -19.37 -1.57 -15.36
C HIS A 69 -18.13 -2.34 -15.81
N TYR A 70 -18.21 -3.12 -16.89
CA TYR A 70 -17.11 -3.97 -17.34
C TYR A 70 -15.83 -3.18 -17.64
N GLN A 71 -15.96 -2.04 -18.32
CA GLN A 71 -14.80 -1.20 -18.63
C GLN A 71 -14.15 -0.64 -17.36
N GLY A 72 -14.95 -0.16 -16.40
CA GLY A 72 -14.41 0.35 -15.13
C GLY A 72 -13.69 -0.73 -14.30
N PHE A 73 -14.16 -1.98 -14.38
CA PHE A 73 -13.45 -3.11 -13.79
C PHE A 73 -12.10 -3.37 -14.47
N VAL A 74 -12.07 -3.41 -15.81
CA VAL A 74 -10.83 -3.59 -16.60
C VAL A 74 -9.83 -2.48 -16.31
N ASP A 75 -10.29 -1.23 -16.26
CA ASP A 75 -9.45 -0.07 -15.96
C ASP A 75 -8.87 -0.16 -14.55
N SER A 76 -9.69 -0.54 -13.56
CA SER A 76 -9.24 -0.71 -12.17
C SER A 76 -8.17 -1.79 -12.02
N ILE A 77 -8.34 -2.94 -12.69
CA ILE A 77 -7.32 -4.00 -12.71
C ILE A 77 -6.04 -3.51 -13.40
N THR A 78 -6.18 -2.79 -14.52
CA THR A 78 -5.05 -2.26 -15.26
C THR A 78 -4.24 -1.26 -14.44
N GLU A 79 -4.90 -0.34 -13.73
CA GLU A 79 -4.24 0.60 -12.82
C GLU A 79 -3.55 -0.12 -11.66
N LEU A 80 -4.20 -1.14 -11.07
CA LEU A 80 -3.59 -1.94 -10.01
C LEU A 80 -2.31 -2.66 -10.48
N LEU A 81 -2.30 -3.17 -11.71
CA LEU A 81 -1.12 -3.80 -12.32
C LEU A 81 0.02 -2.79 -12.52
N LYS A 82 -0.29 -1.55 -12.92
CA LYS A 82 0.69 -0.46 -13.01
C LYS A 82 1.29 -0.13 -11.66
N VAL A 83 0.45 0.07 -10.63
CA VAL A 83 0.90 0.34 -9.25
C VAL A 83 1.84 -0.76 -8.75
N ARG A 84 1.49 -2.03 -9.00
CA ARG A 84 2.35 -3.17 -8.64
C ARG A 84 3.72 -3.11 -9.32
N ALA A 85 3.77 -2.76 -10.61
CA ALA A 85 5.03 -2.64 -11.34
C ALA A 85 5.91 -1.51 -10.79
N GLU A 86 5.33 -0.35 -10.49
CA GLU A 86 6.06 0.79 -9.92
C GLU A 86 6.54 0.51 -8.50
N ALA A 87 5.73 -0.14 -7.66
CA ALA A 87 6.14 -0.58 -6.33
C ALA A 87 7.33 -1.54 -6.39
N GLN A 88 7.36 -2.47 -7.35
CA GLN A 88 8.47 -3.39 -7.54
C GLN A 88 9.75 -2.67 -7.99
N LYS A 89 9.64 -1.68 -8.90
CA LYS A 89 10.77 -0.84 -9.30
C LYS A 89 11.33 -0.05 -8.11
N LEU A 90 10.45 0.55 -7.30
CA LEU A 90 10.85 1.28 -6.11
C LEU A 90 11.57 0.38 -5.11
N LYS A 91 11.02 -0.82 -4.83
CA LYS A 91 11.66 -1.82 -3.98
C LYS A 91 13.08 -2.14 -4.45
N ASN A 92 13.25 -2.40 -5.74
CA ASN A 92 14.56 -2.71 -6.31
C ASN A 92 15.54 -1.53 -6.15
N ARG A 93 15.08 -0.29 -6.38
CA ARG A 93 15.89 0.92 -6.17
C ARG A 93 16.32 1.11 -4.72
N VAL A 94 15.44 0.85 -3.77
CA VAL A 94 15.75 0.93 -2.33
C VAL A 94 16.80 -0.11 -1.96
N ILE A 95 16.65 -1.35 -2.43
CA ILE A 95 17.61 -2.43 -2.20
C ILE A 95 18.98 -2.07 -2.79
N ASP A 96 19.03 -1.59 -4.03
CA ASP A 96 20.27 -1.20 -4.70
C ASP A 96 20.96 -0.04 -3.95
N THR A 97 20.20 1.01 -3.61
CA THR A 97 20.73 2.17 -2.88
C THR A 97 21.28 1.76 -1.52
N ASN A 98 20.55 0.93 -0.76
CA ASN A 98 21.02 0.43 0.53
C ASN A 98 22.29 -0.41 0.37
N THR A 99 22.35 -1.27 -0.65
CA THR A 99 23.53 -2.11 -0.91
C THR A 99 24.76 -1.24 -1.21
N ARG A 100 24.61 -0.25 -2.09
CA ARG A 100 25.67 0.72 -2.41
C ARG A 100 26.13 1.49 -1.18
N LEU A 101 25.19 2.05 -0.42
CA LEU A 101 25.49 2.80 0.80
C LEU A 101 26.26 1.95 1.84
N GLN A 102 25.87 0.68 2.02
CA GLN A 102 26.55 -0.21 2.94
C GLN A 102 27.98 -0.55 2.47
N ASN A 103 28.18 -0.73 1.17
CA ASN A 103 29.49 -1.01 0.59
C ASN A 103 30.42 0.21 0.70
N ASP A 104 29.96 1.37 0.24
CA ASP A 104 30.73 2.61 0.30
C ASP A 104 31.05 2.99 1.76
N GLY A 105 30.08 2.82 2.66
CA GLY A 105 30.26 3.06 4.09
C GLY A 105 31.22 2.09 4.79
N LYS A 106 31.44 0.87 4.27
CA LYS A 106 32.46 -0.06 4.79
C LYS A 106 33.86 0.44 4.44
N GLU A 107 34.08 0.84 3.19
CA GLU A 107 35.38 1.32 2.70
C GLU A 107 35.85 2.57 3.48
N VAL A 108 34.97 3.57 3.61
CA VAL A 108 35.30 4.82 4.34
C VAL A 108 35.63 4.53 5.80
N ARG A 109 34.78 3.74 6.49
CA ARG A 109 34.99 3.40 7.90
C ARG A 109 36.27 2.62 8.15
N PHE A 110 36.71 1.77 7.22
CA PHE A 110 37.92 0.99 7.43
C PHE A 110 39.18 1.81 7.17
N HIS A 111 39.23 2.55 6.07
CA HIS A 111 40.44 3.26 5.66
C HIS A 111 40.73 4.47 6.54
N GLU A 112 39.75 5.35 6.77
CA GLU A 112 39.97 6.59 7.53
C GLU A 112 40.24 6.32 9.00
N LEU A 113 39.51 5.37 9.58
CA LEU A 113 39.63 5.03 11.00
C LEU A 113 40.96 4.34 11.30
N LYS A 114 41.47 3.51 10.38
CA LYS A 114 42.82 2.93 10.46
C LYS A 114 43.91 4.01 10.36
N LYS A 115 43.76 4.95 9.43
CA LYS A 115 44.70 6.09 9.28
C LYS A 115 44.72 6.97 10.53
N CYS A 116 43.54 7.31 11.07
CA CYS A 116 43.40 8.10 12.29
C CYS A 116 44.05 7.39 13.50
N ARG A 117 43.80 6.09 13.68
CA ARG A 117 44.44 5.30 14.75
C ARG A 117 45.96 5.26 14.64
N LEU A 118 46.49 5.14 13.42
CA LEU A 118 47.94 5.17 13.20
C LEU A 118 48.52 6.54 13.58
N GLN A 119 47.86 7.63 13.18
CA GLN A 119 48.27 8.98 13.54
C GLN A 119 48.22 9.19 15.06
N GLN A 120 47.15 8.78 15.74
CA GLN A 120 47.06 8.84 17.20
C GLN A 120 48.21 8.11 17.89
N ARG A 121 48.56 6.90 17.42
CA ARG A 121 49.69 6.14 17.98
C ARG A 121 51.03 6.87 17.79
N ASN A 122 51.24 7.44 16.61
CA ASN A 122 52.46 8.19 16.32
C ASN A 122 52.56 9.45 17.18
N ILE A 123 51.44 10.17 17.37
CA ILE A 123 51.36 11.35 18.23
C ILE A 123 51.66 10.96 19.68
N ALA A 124 51.00 9.92 20.21
CA ALA A 124 51.24 9.44 21.57
C ALA A 124 52.72 9.07 21.80
N SER A 125 53.32 8.29 20.88
CA SER A 125 54.74 7.94 20.99
C SER A 125 55.66 9.16 20.91
N THR A 126 55.29 10.18 20.12
CA THR A 126 56.05 11.44 20.04
C THR A 126 55.96 12.21 21.35
N ILE A 127 54.77 12.29 21.95
CA ILE A 127 54.56 12.90 23.27
C ILE A 127 55.43 12.19 24.31
N ASP A 128 55.41 10.85 24.35
CA ASP A 128 56.23 10.08 25.30
C ASP A 128 57.72 10.40 25.14
N LYS A 129 58.22 10.44 23.90
CA LYS A 129 59.62 10.79 23.61
C LYS A 129 59.96 12.22 24.00
N LEU A 130 59.10 13.19 23.71
CA LEU A 130 59.32 14.59 24.12
C LEU A 130 59.29 14.73 25.64
N THR A 131 58.45 13.96 26.31
CA THR A 131 58.36 13.90 27.78
C THR A 131 59.67 13.39 28.40
N LEU A 132 60.32 12.41 27.77
CA LEU A 132 61.64 11.95 28.20
C LEU A 132 62.74 13.01 28.02
N CYS A 133 62.62 13.90 27.03
CA CYS A 133 63.61 14.94 26.76
C CYS A 133 63.46 16.18 27.67
N LEU A 134 62.26 16.43 28.21
CA LEU A 134 61.94 17.60 29.05
C LEU A 134 62.93 17.79 30.23
N PRO A 135 63.23 16.77 31.06
CA PRO A 135 64.16 16.92 32.19
C PRO A 135 65.55 17.40 31.78
N GLY A 136 66.08 16.89 30.66
CA GLY A 136 67.39 17.31 30.14
C GLY A 136 67.39 18.78 29.75
N ILE A 137 66.35 19.23 29.03
CA ILE A 137 66.20 20.64 28.62
C ILE A 137 66.08 21.56 29.85
N PHE A 138 65.31 21.18 30.87
CA PHE A 138 65.21 21.96 32.11
C PHE A 138 66.55 22.02 32.85
N TYR A 139 67.30 20.92 32.91
CA TYR A 139 68.62 20.91 33.53
C TYR A 139 69.61 21.83 32.79
N TYR A 140 69.67 21.77 31.46
CA TYR A 140 70.54 22.63 30.65
C TYR A 140 70.18 24.11 30.80
N THR A 141 68.89 24.45 30.75
CA THR A 141 68.44 25.85 30.89
C THR A 141 68.69 26.37 32.31
N PHE A 142 68.42 25.59 33.35
CA PHE A 142 68.71 25.98 34.74
C PHE A 142 70.21 26.17 34.98
N THR A 143 71.04 25.27 34.45
CA THR A 143 72.50 25.38 34.55
C THR A 143 73.01 26.62 33.82
N LEU A 144 72.56 26.88 32.58
CA LEU A 144 72.95 28.05 31.83
C LEU A 144 72.55 29.36 32.55
N MET A 145 71.32 29.42 33.08
CA MET A 145 70.85 30.58 33.85
C MET A 145 71.67 30.79 35.12
N SER A 146 72.02 29.71 35.84
CA SER A 146 72.91 29.79 37.01
C SER A 146 74.29 30.33 36.64
N HIS A 147 74.89 29.86 35.54
CA HIS A 147 76.16 30.37 35.04
C HIS A 147 76.10 31.85 34.64
N VAL A 148 75.01 32.29 33.98
CA VAL A 148 74.80 33.70 33.60
C VAL A 148 74.64 34.58 34.84
N VAL A 149 73.83 34.17 35.82
CA VAL A 149 73.68 34.92 37.09
C VAL A 149 75.00 35.01 37.83
N CYS A 150 75.75 33.92 37.94
CA CYS A 150 77.09 33.92 38.54
C CYS A 150 78.08 34.81 37.80
N ALA A 151 77.96 34.97 36.48
CA ALA A 151 78.80 35.88 35.71
C ALA A 151 78.41 37.35 35.91
N LEU A 152 77.11 37.66 36.02
CA LEU A 152 76.60 39.02 36.20
C LEU A 152 76.86 39.59 37.61
N PHE A 153 76.83 38.76 38.66
CA PHE A 153 77.03 39.17 40.05
C PHE A 153 78.48 38.97 40.56
N LYS A 154 79.45 38.71 39.67
CA LYS A 154 80.87 38.48 40.04
C LYS A 154 81.73 39.76 40.10
N HIS A 155 81.10 40.93 40.24
CA HIS A 155 81.75 42.22 40.48
C HIS A 155 81.22 42.85 41.76
#